data_AF-A0A7Y2G2K0-F1
#
_entry.id   AF-A0A7Y2G2K0-F1
#
_cell.length_a   1.000
_cell.length_b   1.000
_cell.length_c   1.000
_cell.angle_alpha   90.00
_cell.angle_beta   90.00
_cell.angle_gamma   90.00
#
_symmetry.space_group_name_H-M   'P 1'
#
loop_
_entity.id
_entity.type
_entity.pdbx_description
1 polymer ?
#
loop_
_entity_poly.entity_id
_entity_poly.type
_entity_poly.pdbx_seq_one_letter_code
_entity_poly.pdbx_strand_id
1 'polypeptide(L)' 'GSPLVNRPATREDVPATTSRSDALSRALNQRGFKFVGSTICYAFMQAAGLVNDHTIDCFKAPSI' A
#
# COMPACT_ATOMS: atom_id res chain seq x y z
N GLY A 1 -5.81 -13.99 1.41
CA GLY A 1 -4.57 -13.57 2.10
C GLY A 1 -4.91 -12.53 3.14
N SER A 2 -4.05 -12.33 4.14
CA SER A 2 -4.23 -11.32 5.18
C SER A 2 -3.57 -9.99 4.80
N PRO A 3 -4.08 -8.83 5.25
CA PRO A 3 -3.43 -7.55 5.04
C PRO A 3 -2.01 -7.52 5.63
N LEU A 4 -1.09 -6.85 4.95
CA LEU A 4 0.22 -6.52 5.52
C LEU A 4 0.06 -5.32 6.46
N VAL A 5 0.50 -5.42 7.71
CA VAL A 5 0.39 -4.34 8.71
C VAL A 5 1.79 -3.80 9.01
N ASN A 6 2.07 -2.53 8.67
CA ASN A 6 3.41 -1.95 8.79
C ASN A 6 3.61 -1.09 10.06
N ARG A 7 2.54 -0.59 10.68
CA ARG A 7 2.57 0.22 11.93
C ARG A 7 3.56 1.41 11.89
N PRO A 8 3.47 2.31 10.89
CA PRO A 8 4.34 3.49 10.80
C PRO A 8 4.14 4.43 12.01
N ALA A 9 5.20 5.08 12.49
CA ALA A 9 5.07 6.02 13.61
C ALA A 9 4.49 7.35 13.12
N THR A 10 4.94 7.84 11.97
CA THR A 10 4.43 9.05 11.32
C THR A 10 4.08 8.79 9.85
N ARG A 11 3.51 9.80 9.18
CA ARG A 11 3.17 9.69 7.75
C ARG A 11 4.42 9.60 6.87
N GLU A 12 5.51 10.22 7.28
CA GLU A 12 6.80 10.24 6.56
C GLU A 12 7.45 8.85 6.53
N ASP A 13 7.13 7.98 7.50
CA ASP A 13 7.57 6.59 7.52
C ASP A 13 6.86 5.73 6.46
N VAL A 14 5.75 6.21 5.89
CA VAL A 14 5.00 5.50 4.85
C VAL A 14 5.65 5.77 3.48
N PRO A 15 6.19 4.74 2.80
CA PRO A 15 6.84 4.94 1.53
C PRO A 15 5.81 5.26 0.43
N ALA A 16 6.24 5.97 -0.61
CA ALA A 16 5.38 6.23 -1.78
C ALA A 16 5.21 4.99 -2.68
N THR A 17 6.15 4.05 -2.63
CA THR A 17 6.16 2.79 -3.39
C THR A 17 6.80 1.66 -2.59
N THR A 18 6.52 0.42 -2.97
CA THR A 18 7.15 -0.78 -2.42
C THR A 18 7.47 -1.76 -3.54
N SER A 19 8.32 -2.75 -3.24
CA SER A 19 8.61 -3.84 -4.18
C SER A 19 7.33 -4.61 -4.61
N ARG A 20 6.32 -4.67 -3.72
CA ARG A 20 5.01 -5.26 -4.01
C ARG A 20 4.19 -4.39 -4.97
N SER A 21 4.15 -3.07 -4.77
CA SER A 21 3.44 -2.16 -5.68
C SER A 21 4.14 -2.09 -7.04
N ASP A 22 5.46 -2.22 -7.10
CA ASP A 22 6.22 -2.31 -8.35
C ASP A 22 5.84 -3.58 -9.14
N ALA A 23 5.74 -4.72 -8.45
CA ALA A 23 5.33 -5.98 -9.05
C ALA A 23 3.87 -5.91 -9.55
N LEU A 24 2.98 -5.31 -8.77
CA LEU A 24 1.58 -5.10 -9.15
C LEU A 24 1.47 -4.18 -10.37
N SER A 25 2.18 -3.05 -10.38
CA SER A 25 2.23 -2.10 -11.49
C SER A 25 2.65 -2.78 -12.79
N ARG A 26 3.74 -3.56 -12.75
CA ARG A 26 4.20 -4.36 -13.91
C ARG A 26 3.15 -5.37 -14.36
N ALA A 27 2.57 -6.10 -13.43
CA ALA A 27 1.56 -7.12 -13.72
C ALA A 27 0.29 -6.54 -14.36
N LEU A 28 -0.18 -5.38 -13.89
CA LEU A 28 -1.34 -4.69 -14.44
C LEU A 28 -1.04 -4.08 -15.80
N ASN A 29 0.13 -3.45 -15.97
CA ASN A 29 0.54 -2.91 -17.25
C ASN A 29 0.63 -3.99 -18.34
N GLN A 30 1.19 -5.16 -18.01
CA GLN A 30 1.22 -6.33 -18.91
C GLN A 30 -0.17 -6.84 -19.29
N ARG A 31 -1.17 -6.65 -18.42
CA ARG A 31 -2.57 -7.01 -18.66
C ARG A 31 -3.35 -5.91 -19.39
N GLY A 32 -2.68 -4.85 -19.84
CA GLY A 32 -3.28 -3.78 -20.65
C GLY A 32 -3.88 -2.62 -19.85
N PHE A 33 -3.82 -2.65 -18.51
CA PHE A 33 -4.28 -1.52 -17.70
C PHE A 33 -3.39 -0.29 -17.93
N LYS A 34 -3.99 0.90 -17.85
CA LYS A 34 -3.31 2.20 -18.00
C LYS A 34 -3.43 2.99 -16.70
N PHE A 35 -2.53 3.96 -16.50
CA PHE A 35 -2.43 4.73 -15.25
C PHE A 35 -2.25 3.85 -14.00
N VAL A 36 -1.42 2.80 -14.13
CA VAL A 36 -1.12 1.86 -13.05
C VAL A 36 0.33 1.96 -12.60
N GLY A 37 0.85 3.18 -12.44
CA GLY A 37 2.20 3.39 -11.89
C GLY A 37 2.34 2.83 -10.47
N SER A 38 3.56 2.56 -10.01
CA SER A 38 3.79 1.94 -8.70
C SER A 38 3.20 2.74 -7.53
N THR A 39 3.29 4.07 -7.55
CA THR A 39 2.68 4.93 -6.53
C THR A 39 1.16 4.79 -6.50
N ILE A 40 0.52 4.73 -7.68
CA ILE A 40 -0.94 4.51 -7.79
C ILE A 40 -1.29 3.13 -7.25
N CYS A 41 -0.49 2.11 -7.58
CA CYS A 41 -0.69 0.76 -7.08
C CYS A 41 -0.54 0.67 -5.56
N TYR A 42 0.44 1.36 -4.96
CA TYR A 42 0.61 1.36 -3.51
C TYR A 42 -0.56 2.07 -2.81
N ALA A 43 -0.96 3.23 -3.31
CA ALA A 43 -2.14 3.95 -2.83
C ALA A 43 -3.41 3.09 -2.92
N PHE A 44 -3.60 2.35 -4.02
CA PHE A 44 -4.69 1.39 -4.17
C PHE A 44 -4.60 0.26 -3.14
N MET A 45 -3.42 -0.32 -2.93
CA MET A 45 -3.22 -1.38 -1.93
C MET A 45 -3.58 -0.92 -0.51
N GLN A 46 -3.23 0.32 -0.16
CA GLN A 46 -3.61 0.93 1.12
C GLN A 46 -5.13 1.13 1.20
N ALA A 47 -5.74 1.75 0.17
CA ALA A 47 -7.17 2.07 0.15
C ALA A 47 -8.07 0.82 0.16
N ALA A 48 -7.67 -0.23 -0.56
CA ALA A 48 -8.41 -1.49 -0.63
C ALA A 48 -8.11 -2.44 0.55
N GLY A 49 -7.25 -2.04 1.50
CA GLY A 49 -6.95 -2.82 2.71
C GLY A 49 -6.02 -4.02 2.47
N LEU A 50 -5.27 -4.05 1.36
CA LEU A 50 -4.20 -5.04 1.16
C LEU A 50 -2.99 -4.72 2.04
N VAL A 51 -2.81 -3.44 2.36
CA VAL A 51 -1.83 -2.91 3.30
C VAL A 51 -2.54 -2.04 4.31
N ASN A 52 -2.16 -2.15 5.58
CA ASN A 52 -2.61 -1.28 6.65
C ASN A 52 -1.43 -0.43 7.13
N ASP A 53 -1.44 0.82 6.65
CA ASP A 53 -0.46 1.88 6.97
C ASP A 53 -1.06 2.96 7.87
N HIS A 54 -2.13 2.65 8.62
CA HIS A 54 -2.55 3.55 9.69
C HIS A 54 -1.39 3.76 10.66
N THR A 55 -1.08 5.03 10.95
CA THR A 55 -0.06 5.40 11.94
C THR A 55 -0.43 4.86 13.31
N ILE A 56 0.57 4.59 14.16
CA ILE A 56 0.34 3.98 15.48
C ILE A 56 -0.59 4.78 16.40
N ASP A 57 -0.70 6.08 16.17
CA ASP A 57 -1.58 7.00 16.90
C ASP A 57 -2.99 7.12 16.31
N CYS A 58 -3.25 6.47 15.16
CA CYS A 58 -4.55 6.48 14.52
C CYS A 58 -5.56 5.60 15.26
N PHE A 59 -6.75 6.13 15.56
CA PHE A 59 -7.84 5.38 16.21
C PHE A 59 -8.37 4.15 15.42
N LYS A 60 -7.96 4.01 14.15
CA LYS A 60 -8.27 2.86 13.28
C LYS A 60 -7.10 1.88 13.16
N ALA A 61 -5.94 2.17 13.75
CA ALA A 61 -4.81 1.27 13.72
C ALA A 61 -5.20 -0.08 14.36
N PRO A 62 -4.79 -1.22 13.77
CA PRO A 62 -5.12 -2.53 14.31
C PRO A 62 -4.41 -2.72 15.65
N SER A 63 -5.14 -3.29 16.61
CA SER A 63 -4.63 -3.61 17.94
C SER A 63 -3.40 -4.51 17.87
N ILE A 64 -2.48 -4.33 18.83
CA ILE A 64 -1.17 -5.00 18.85
C ILE A 64 -1.30 -6.51 18.92
#